data_AF-A0A6B1H5U6-F1
#
_entry.id   AF-A0A6B1H5U6-F1
#
_cell.length_a   1.000
_cell.length_b   1.000
_cell.length_c   1.000
_cell.angle_alpha   90.00
_cell.angle_beta   90.00
_cell.angle_gamma   90.00
#
_symmetry.space_group_name_H-M   'P 1'
#
loop_
_entity.id
_entity.type
_entity.pdbx_description
1 polymer ?
#
loop_
_entity_poly.entity_id
_entity_poly.type
_entity_poly.pdbx_seq_one_letter_code
_entity_poly.pdbx_strand_id
1 'polypeptide(L)'
;MSWRTFPSEAQLANRKAVKIIIENPGNGEIVYFQNTKRHRHHYLFGWAVLEWDRQTSLCHTTQVMCGAIVYHPNAVAPSGQPGTFLYKYQQSHIWPFSNVVRAHEAIAAAMPFLRNNLVYFPASNALSKYEAEKASYATSRVPVYLTADLGDASVFSGLNPATGYGLLRVLGPADRPTFKEVAILRQLPNELPATAGVISLEPQTPLSHVNLRAIQDGVPNAYIGNALDDPMIAGVVGHYVRYEVAENREERFSWTNPETGVVEERVGYLVTEATAAEVAAHHAARRPEEEQTPPRDLTETTYKDLDDMAFADSDAFGVKAANVATMRDFGFAAGTVPDGYALPFYFY
;
A
#
# COMPACT_ATOMS: atom_id res chain seq x y z
N MET A 1 -25.72 12.51 -6.17
CA MET A 1 -24.46 11.79 -5.90
C MET A 1 -23.31 12.80 -5.92
N SER A 2 -22.90 13.28 -4.75
CA SER A 2 -21.72 14.15 -4.62
C SER A 2 -20.49 13.27 -4.64
N TRP A 3 -19.71 13.32 -5.72
CA TRP A 3 -18.39 12.70 -5.75
C TRP A 3 -17.50 13.48 -4.79
N ARG A 4 -17.36 13.00 -3.55
CA ARG A 4 -16.31 13.49 -2.64
C ARG A 4 -14.98 13.35 -3.39
N THR A 5 -14.33 14.48 -3.67
CA THR A 5 -12.94 14.50 -4.09
C THR A 5 -12.11 13.79 -3.02
N PHE A 6 -11.65 12.58 -3.33
CA PHE A 6 -10.82 11.80 -2.44
C PHE A 6 -9.51 12.56 -2.15
N PRO A 7 -9.01 12.58 -0.90
CA PRO A 7 -7.86 13.41 -0.46
C PRO A 7 -6.49 13.01 -1.05
N SER A 8 -6.45 12.13 -2.06
CA SER A 8 -5.21 11.53 -2.57
C SER A 8 -4.26 12.50 -3.27
N GLU A 9 -4.73 13.63 -3.81
CA GLU A 9 -3.83 14.57 -4.50
C GLU A 9 -2.95 15.35 -3.53
N ALA A 10 -3.49 15.85 -2.43
CA ALA A 10 -2.71 16.59 -1.43
C ALA A 10 -1.67 15.69 -0.74
N GLN A 11 -2.06 14.47 -0.35
CA GLN A 11 -1.21 13.53 0.38
C GLN A 11 -0.02 13.00 -0.44
N LEU A 12 -0.09 13.05 -1.77
CA LEU A 12 0.99 12.65 -2.69
C LEU A 12 1.69 13.84 -3.36
N ALA A 13 1.14 15.06 -3.28
CA ALA A 13 1.61 16.24 -4.03
C ALA A 13 3.09 16.58 -3.81
N ASN A 14 3.60 16.31 -2.61
CA ASN A 14 4.99 16.62 -2.24
C ASN A 14 5.96 15.45 -2.44
N ARG A 15 5.53 14.36 -3.10
CA ARG A 15 6.33 13.14 -3.29
C ARG A 15 6.61 12.89 -4.76
N LYS A 16 7.88 12.99 -5.18
CA LYS A 16 8.30 12.62 -6.54
C LYS A 16 8.46 11.10 -6.62
N ALA A 17 7.40 10.41 -7.04
CA ALA A 17 7.38 8.96 -7.22
C ALA A 17 6.65 8.58 -8.51
N VAL A 18 7.08 7.48 -9.15
CA VAL A 18 6.44 6.91 -10.33
C VAL A 18 6.43 5.38 -10.24
N LYS A 19 5.31 4.76 -10.60
CA LYS A 19 5.25 3.30 -10.74
C LYS A 19 5.85 2.89 -12.08
N ILE A 20 6.64 1.82 -12.05
CA ILE A 20 7.28 1.25 -13.22
C ILE A 20 6.84 -0.19 -13.45
N ILE A 21 6.75 -0.54 -14.73
CA ILE A 21 6.57 -1.90 -15.24
C ILE A 21 7.67 -2.13 -16.27
N ILE A 22 8.31 -3.28 -16.22
CA ILE A 22 9.31 -3.71 -17.21
C ILE A 22 8.85 -5.05 -17.78
N GLU A 23 8.48 -5.06 -19.05
CA GLU A 23 8.14 -6.28 -19.78
C GLU A 23 9.39 -6.89 -20.44
N ASN A 24 9.35 -8.20 -20.67
CA ASN A 24 10.43 -8.98 -21.30
C ASN A 24 11.78 -8.87 -20.58
N PRO A 25 11.85 -9.07 -19.24
CA PRO A 25 13.09 -8.98 -18.50
C PRO A 25 14.06 -10.07 -18.96
N GLY A 26 15.16 -9.67 -19.61
CA GLY A 26 16.13 -10.58 -20.22
C GLY A 26 16.12 -10.58 -21.76
N ASN A 27 15.12 -9.97 -22.41
CA ASN A 27 14.92 -10.05 -23.86
C ASN A 27 14.23 -8.80 -24.46
N GLY A 28 14.95 -7.67 -24.52
CA GLY A 28 14.42 -6.45 -25.15
C GLY A 28 13.42 -5.74 -24.25
N GLU A 29 13.91 -5.31 -23.09
CA GLU A 29 13.14 -4.73 -22.00
C GLU A 29 12.34 -3.50 -22.47
N ILE A 30 11.03 -3.49 -22.19
CA ILE A 30 10.17 -2.32 -22.43
C ILE A 30 9.77 -1.73 -21.08
N VAL A 31 10.11 -0.45 -20.86
CA VAL A 31 9.82 0.25 -19.60
C VAL A 31 8.59 1.12 -19.77
N TYR A 32 7.58 0.89 -18.93
CA TYR A 32 6.38 1.72 -18.84
C TYR A 32 6.38 2.51 -17.54
N PHE A 33 6.05 3.80 -17.65
CA PHE A 33 5.79 4.68 -16.52
C PHE A 33 4.29 4.87 -16.36
N GLN A 34 3.77 4.45 -15.22
CA GLN A 34 2.34 4.44 -14.98
C GLN A 34 1.87 5.79 -14.46
N ASN A 35 0.87 6.37 -15.13
CA ASN A 35 0.12 7.50 -14.61
C ASN A 35 -0.79 7.04 -13.45
N THR A 36 -0.30 7.20 -12.22
CA THR A 36 -0.99 6.73 -11.01
C THR A 36 -2.24 7.50 -10.66
N LYS A 37 -2.49 8.65 -11.29
CA LYS A 37 -3.77 9.36 -11.17
C LYS A 37 -4.90 8.62 -11.89
N ARG A 38 -4.59 8.01 -13.04
CA ARG A 38 -5.57 7.27 -13.86
C ARG A 38 -5.66 5.80 -13.48
N HIS A 39 -4.52 5.15 -13.25
CA HIS A 39 -4.46 3.73 -12.89
C HIS A 39 -3.76 3.61 -11.54
N ARG A 40 -4.47 3.27 -10.46
CA ARG A 40 -3.86 3.27 -9.11
C ARG A 40 -2.92 2.09 -8.86
N HIS A 41 -3.20 0.94 -9.45
CA HIS A 41 -2.44 -0.30 -9.25
C HIS A 41 -1.79 -0.77 -10.55
N HIS A 42 -0.70 -1.54 -10.46
CA HIS A 42 -0.02 -2.07 -11.64
C HIS A 42 -0.97 -2.94 -12.49
N TYR A 43 -1.77 -3.79 -11.85
CA TYR A 43 -2.76 -4.63 -12.53
C TYR A 43 -3.83 -3.82 -13.29
N LEU A 44 -4.28 -2.69 -12.74
CA LEU A 44 -5.25 -1.80 -13.40
C LEU A 44 -4.67 -1.12 -14.64
N PHE A 45 -3.36 -0.83 -14.62
CA PHE A 45 -2.68 -0.30 -15.80
C PHE A 45 -2.47 -1.42 -16.82
N GLY A 46 -2.00 -2.58 -16.37
CA GLY A 46 -1.79 -3.77 -17.19
C GLY A 46 -3.04 -4.20 -17.95
N TRP A 47 -4.19 -4.30 -17.28
CA TRP A 47 -5.47 -4.61 -17.94
C TRP A 47 -5.89 -3.56 -18.96
N ALA A 48 -5.79 -2.28 -18.59
CA ALA A 48 -6.37 -1.21 -19.39
C ALA A 48 -5.49 -0.74 -20.55
N VAL A 49 -4.18 -1.01 -20.49
CA VAL A 49 -3.18 -0.46 -21.42
C VAL A 49 -2.32 -1.54 -22.06
N LEU A 50 -1.95 -2.59 -21.31
CA LEU A 50 -1.03 -3.64 -21.77
C LEU A 50 -1.75 -4.95 -22.13
N GLU A 51 -3.08 -4.97 -22.05
CA GLU A 51 -3.92 -6.13 -22.35
C GLU A 51 -3.50 -7.41 -21.61
N TRP A 52 -3.01 -7.25 -20.37
CA TRP A 52 -2.53 -8.38 -19.56
C TRP A 52 -3.64 -9.39 -19.25
N ASP A 53 -3.29 -10.67 -19.31
CA ASP A 53 -4.13 -11.74 -18.77
C ASP A 53 -4.19 -11.71 -17.24
N ARG A 54 -5.10 -12.48 -16.63
CA ARG A 54 -5.25 -12.49 -15.15
C ARG A 54 -3.98 -12.87 -14.40
N GLN A 55 -3.11 -13.69 -14.98
CA GLN A 55 -1.91 -14.21 -14.31
C GLN A 55 -0.79 -13.16 -14.28
N THR A 56 -0.56 -12.50 -15.41
CA THR A 56 0.37 -11.37 -15.58
C THR A 56 -0.06 -10.17 -14.76
N SER A 57 -1.38 -10.00 -14.63
CA SER A 57 -1.96 -8.81 -14.02
C SER A 57 -1.59 -8.59 -12.57
N LEU A 58 -1.40 -9.66 -11.80
CA LEU A 58 -1.01 -9.51 -10.41
C LEU A 58 0.47 -9.22 -10.21
N CYS A 59 1.27 -9.05 -11.27
CA CYS A 59 2.72 -8.92 -11.15
C CYS A 59 3.29 -10.09 -10.33
N HIS A 60 2.87 -11.31 -10.67
CA HIS A 60 3.31 -12.55 -10.04
C HIS A 60 4.05 -13.47 -11.02
N THR A 61 4.40 -12.96 -12.20
CA THR A 61 5.06 -13.73 -13.26
C THR A 61 6.54 -13.37 -13.36
N THR A 62 7.33 -14.29 -13.91
CA THR A 62 8.73 -14.04 -14.23
C THR A 62 8.91 -13.25 -15.54
N GLN A 63 7.83 -12.82 -16.18
CA GLN A 63 7.85 -12.09 -17.45
C GLN A 63 7.68 -10.58 -17.30
N VAL A 64 7.34 -10.11 -16.09
CA VAL A 64 7.11 -8.68 -15.84
C VAL A 64 7.69 -8.26 -14.49
N MET A 65 8.50 -7.21 -14.49
CA MET A 65 9.01 -6.60 -13.26
C MET A 65 8.18 -5.37 -12.90
N CYS A 66 7.40 -5.47 -11.83
CA CYS A 66 6.64 -4.34 -11.29
C CYS A 66 7.36 -3.72 -10.10
N GLY A 67 7.42 -2.38 -10.08
CA GLY A 67 8.10 -1.63 -9.04
C GLY A 67 7.71 -0.17 -8.99
N ALA A 68 8.50 0.62 -8.28
CA ALA A 68 8.38 2.08 -8.25
C ALA A 68 9.74 2.73 -8.07
N ILE A 69 9.87 3.94 -8.62
CA ILE A 69 11.01 4.85 -8.44
C ILE A 69 10.54 5.98 -7.53
N VAL A 70 11.33 6.30 -6.51
CA VAL A 70 11.01 7.33 -5.53
C VAL A 70 12.23 8.23 -5.34
N TYR A 71 12.01 9.54 -5.32
CA TYR A 71 13.05 10.50 -4.95
C TYR A 71 13.17 10.60 -3.43
N HIS A 72 14.40 10.47 -2.93
CA HIS A 72 14.75 10.60 -1.53
C HIS A 72 15.66 11.83 -1.37
N PRO A 73 15.11 13.01 -1.00
CA PRO A 73 15.88 14.26 -0.93
C PRO A 73 17.00 14.24 0.10
N ASN A 74 16.86 13.43 1.15
CA ASN A 74 17.80 13.38 2.28
C ASN A 74 18.84 12.26 2.14
N ALA A 75 18.74 11.43 1.10
CA ALA A 75 19.75 10.41 0.81
C ALA A 75 20.81 11.00 -0.13
N VAL A 76 22.04 10.53 -0.03
CA VAL A 76 23.16 11.00 -0.87
C VAL A 76 23.22 10.15 -2.13
N ALA A 77 23.30 10.76 -3.30
CA ALA A 77 23.48 10.05 -4.57
C ALA A 77 24.86 9.38 -4.64
N PRO A 78 25.07 8.36 -5.50
CA PRO A 78 26.39 7.76 -5.73
C PRO A 78 27.46 8.78 -6.16
N SER A 79 27.06 9.92 -6.73
CA SER A 79 27.93 11.03 -7.09
C SER A 79 28.33 11.93 -5.90
N GLY A 80 27.83 11.67 -4.69
CA GLY A 80 28.02 12.50 -3.50
C GLY A 80 27.05 13.69 -3.39
N GLN A 81 26.20 13.92 -4.40
CA GLN A 81 25.22 15.02 -4.37
C GLN A 81 24.02 14.69 -3.46
N PRO A 82 23.42 15.68 -2.79
CA PRO A 82 22.17 15.48 -2.06
C PRO A 82 21.02 15.06 -2.99
N GLY A 83 20.21 14.11 -2.53
CA GLY A 83 19.03 13.61 -3.22
C GLY A 83 19.35 12.48 -4.19
N THR A 84 18.66 11.34 -4.05
CA THR A 84 18.78 10.21 -4.98
C THR A 84 17.45 9.59 -5.36
N PHE A 85 17.37 8.98 -6.53
CA PHE A 85 16.22 8.18 -6.95
C PHE A 85 16.47 6.72 -6.64
N LEU A 86 15.69 6.17 -5.71
CA LEU A 86 15.72 4.76 -5.37
C LEU A 86 14.61 4.05 -6.14
N TYR A 87 14.93 2.91 -6.75
CA TYR A 87 13.90 2.03 -7.32
C TYR A 87 13.87 0.69 -6.58
N LYS A 88 12.65 0.20 -6.36
CA LYS A 88 12.41 -1.10 -5.75
C LYS A 88 11.29 -1.85 -6.45
N TYR A 89 11.39 -3.17 -6.46
CA TYR A 89 10.35 -4.06 -6.96
C TYR A 89 9.30 -4.36 -5.87
N GLN A 90 8.16 -4.88 -6.29
CA GLN A 90 7.14 -5.40 -5.38
C GLN A 90 7.68 -6.54 -4.50
N GLN A 91 7.06 -6.79 -3.35
CA GLN A 91 7.51 -7.85 -2.41
C GLN A 91 7.45 -9.25 -3.01
N SER A 92 6.56 -9.55 -3.93
CA SER A 92 6.54 -10.87 -4.60
C SER A 92 7.73 -11.09 -5.55
N HIS A 93 8.53 -10.06 -5.83
CA HIS A 93 9.48 -10.03 -6.94
C HIS A 93 10.94 -10.10 -6.48
N ILE A 94 11.47 -11.32 -6.43
CA ILE A 94 12.88 -11.62 -6.14
C ILE A 94 13.59 -11.98 -7.45
N TRP A 95 14.36 -11.05 -8.01
CA TRP A 95 15.01 -11.21 -9.31
C TRP A 95 16.51 -11.51 -9.20
N PRO A 96 17.08 -12.30 -10.13
CA PRO A 96 18.54 -12.47 -10.23
C PRO A 96 19.22 -11.20 -10.73
N PHE A 97 20.48 -11.03 -10.35
CA PHE A 97 21.37 -9.94 -10.73
C PHE A 97 21.27 -9.59 -12.22
N SER A 98 21.28 -10.60 -13.11
CA SER A 98 21.16 -10.42 -14.55
C SER A 98 19.93 -9.60 -14.97
N ASN A 99 18.80 -9.81 -14.31
CA ASN A 99 17.55 -9.12 -14.60
C ASN A 99 17.57 -7.72 -13.99
N VAL A 100 18.15 -7.57 -12.80
CA VAL A 100 18.30 -6.26 -12.15
C VAL A 100 19.20 -5.32 -12.95
N VAL A 101 20.31 -5.81 -13.51
CA VAL A 101 21.20 -5.02 -14.37
C VAL A 101 20.50 -4.52 -15.62
N ARG A 102 19.83 -5.43 -16.34
CA ARG A 102 19.11 -5.07 -17.57
C ARG A 102 17.99 -4.08 -17.30
N ALA A 103 17.23 -4.31 -16.23
CA ALA A 103 16.21 -3.37 -15.78
C ALA A 103 16.80 -2.00 -15.41
N HIS A 104 17.93 -1.97 -14.71
CA HIS A 104 18.62 -0.72 -14.36
C HIS A 104 19.00 0.08 -15.60
N GLU A 105 19.62 -0.59 -16.58
CA GLU A 105 20.03 0.02 -17.85
C GLU A 105 18.83 0.53 -18.64
N ALA A 106 17.75 -0.27 -18.73
CA ALA A 106 16.53 0.11 -19.41
C ALA A 106 15.86 1.33 -18.75
N ILE A 107 15.76 1.36 -17.41
CA ILE A 107 15.22 2.53 -16.68
C ILE A 107 16.09 3.76 -16.92
N ALA A 108 17.42 3.62 -16.81
CA ALA A 108 18.35 4.73 -17.01
C ALA A 108 18.28 5.29 -18.43
N ALA A 109 18.15 4.42 -19.44
CA ALA A 109 17.95 4.81 -20.84
C ALA A 109 16.61 5.53 -21.06
N ALA A 110 15.55 5.07 -20.39
CA ALA A 110 14.23 5.69 -20.47
C ALA A 110 14.11 7.00 -19.66
N MET A 111 15.02 7.24 -18.70
CA MET A 111 15.06 8.44 -17.85
C MET A 111 16.43 9.14 -17.91
N PRO A 112 16.87 9.65 -19.07
CA PRO A 112 18.21 10.23 -19.24
C PRO A 112 18.46 11.46 -18.36
N PHE A 113 17.39 12.13 -17.92
CA PHE A 113 17.46 13.28 -17.02
C PHE A 113 17.91 12.93 -15.59
N LEU A 114 17.93 11.64 -15.21
CA LEU A 114 18.47 11.22 -13.91
C LEU A 114 19.98 11.38 -13.82
N ARG A 115 20.72 11.46 -14.94
CA ARG A 115 22.18 11.71 -14.98
C ARG A 115 22.97 10.80 -14.02
N ASN A 116 22.76 9.49 -14.13
CA ASN A 116 23.35 8.46 -13.26
C ASN A 116 22.95 8.55 -11.77
N ASN A 117 21.87 9.26 -11.46
CA ASN A 117 21.26 9.30 -10.13
C ASN A 117 20.08 8.33 -10.06
N LEU A 118 20.38 7.03 -10.11
CA LEU A 118 19.40 5.95 -9.96
C LEU A 118 20.06 4.83 -9.16
N VAL A 119 19.40 4.34 -8.12
CA VAL A 119 19.96 3.36 -7.19
C VAL A 119 18.97 2.22 -6.94
N TYR A 120 19.46 0.99 -7.02
CA TYR A 120 18.66 -0.18 -6.66
C TYR A 120 18.52 -0.28 -5.15
N PHE A 121 17.29 -0.42 -4.68
CA PHE A 121 16.97 -0.62 -3.27
C PHE A 121 16.22 -1.95 -3.10
N PRO A 122 16.93 -3.08 -2.83
CA PRO A 122 16.30 -4.38 -2.71
C PRO A 122 15.27 -4.39 -1.57
N ALA A 123 14.10 -4.99 -1.82
CA ALA A 123 13.15 -5.27 -0.75
C ALA A 123 13.72 -6.34 0.20
N SER A 124 13.27 -6.38 1.45
CA SER A 124 13.83 -7.26 2.48
C SER A 124 13.86 -8.74 2.10
N ASN A 125 12.83 -9.21 1.42
CA ASN A 125 12.74 -10.59 0.96
C ASN A 125 13.67 -10.90 -0.23
N ALA A 126 14.22 -9.87 -0.90
CA ALA A 126 15.24 -10.00 -1.92
C ALA A 126 16.67 -9.89 -1.37
N LEU A 127 16.85 -9.55 -0.08
CA LEU A 127 18.17 -9.36 0.53
C LEU A 127 19.02 -10.64 0.51
N SER A 128 18.45 -11.80 0.82
CA SER A 128 19.20 -13.06 0.77
C SER A 128 19.76 -13.36 -0.62
N LYS A 129 19.00 -12.99 -1.68
CA LYS A 129 19.45 -13.15 -3.06
C LYS A 129 20.50 -12.12 -3.44
N TYR A 130 20.32 -10.86 -3.03
CA TYR A 130 21.33 -9.82 -3.19
C TYR A 130 22.65 -10.22 -2.53
N GLU A 131 22.64 -10.69 -1.29
CA GLU A 131 23.86 -11.10 -0.57
C GLU A 131 24.55 -12.29 -1.26
N ALA A 132 23.79 -13.26 -1.78
CA ALA A 132 24.34 -14.36 -2.57
C ALA A 132 25.01 -13.92 -3.89
N GLU A 133 24.59 -12.79 -4.46
CA GLU A 133 25.05 -12.26 -5.75
C GLU A 133 25.89 -10.97 -5.60
N LYS A 134 26.26 -10.59 -4.37
CA LYS A 134 26.89 -9.31 -4.04
C LYS A 134 28.19 -9.03 -4.78
N ALA A 135 28.99 -10.08 -5.02
CA ALA A 135 30.22 -9.98 -5.80
C ALA A 135 29.94 -9.51 -7.24
N SER A 136 28.85 -9.96 -7.85
CA SER A 136 28.43 -9.52 -9.19
C SER A 136 28.03 -8.05 -9.18
N TYR A 137 27.25 -7.61 -8.18
CA TYR A 137 26.89 -6.20 -8.00
C TYR A 137 28.11 -5.29 -7.83
N ALA A 138 29.11 -5.71 -7.04
CA ALA A 138 30.33 -4.95 -6.81
C ALA A 138 31.16 -4.69 -8.08
N THR A 139 31.07 -5.57 -9.08
CA THR A 139 31.73 -5.41 -10.39
C THR A 139 30.85 -4.72 -11.45
N SER A 140 29.61 -4.39 -11.10
CA SER A 140 28.64 -3.79 -12.00
C SER A 140 28.56 -2.27 -11.86
N ARG A 141 27.83 -1.62 -12.77
CA ARG A 141 27.48 -0.18 -12.66
C ARG A 141 26.17 0.06 -11.91
N VAL A 142 25.56 -0.97 -11.32
CA VAL A 142 24.30 -0.83 -10.56
C VAL A 142 24.65 -0.46 -9.13
N PRO A 143 24.51 0.81 -8.71
CA PRO A 143 24.60 1.17 -7.30
C PRO A 143 23.45 0.52 -6.54
N VAL A 144 23.77 -0.07 -5.39
CA VAL A 144 22.79 -0.70 -4.49
C VAL A 144 22.89 -0.03 -3.14
N TYR A 145 21.76 0.46 -2.63
CA TYR A 145 21.64 0.92 -1.24
C TYR A 145 20.82 -0.08 -0.45
N LEU A 146 21.25 -0.34 0.78
CA LEU A 146 20.48 -1.01 1.81
C LEU A 146 19.91 0.03 2.77
N THR A 147 19.00 -0.41 3.66
CA THR A 147 18.39 0.50 4.65
C THR A 147 19.46 1.25 5.46
N ALA A 148 20.57 0.59 5.80
CA ALA A 148 21.68 1.21 6.54
C ALA A 148 22.39 2.34 5.78
N ASP A 149 22.39 2.31 4.44
CA ASP A 149 23.05 3.32 3.60
C ASP A 149 22.24 4.62 3.49
N LEU A 150 20.99 4.61 3.95
CA LEU A 150 20.09 5.76 3.93
C LEU A 150 20.26 6.70 5.14
N GLY A 151 21.14 6.40 6.10
CA GLY A 151 21.43 7.26 7.26
C GLY A 151 20.18 7.65 8.07
N ASP A 152 20.13 8.84 8.68
CA ASP A 152 18.96 9.33 9.42
C ASP A 152 17.71 9.54 8.54
N ALA A 153 17.89 9.68 7.23
CA ALA A 153 16.78 9.67 6.27
C ALA A 153 16.02 8.33 6.27
N SER A 154 16.62 7.27 6.81
CA SER A 154 16.06 5.92 6.94
C SER A 154 15.22 5.69 8.19
N VAL A 155 15.10 6.63 9.14
CA VAL A 155 14.46 6.29 10.42
C VAL A 155 12.96 6.54 10.43
N PHE A 156 12.47 7.43 9.57
CA PHE A 156 11.05 7.79 9.45
C PHE A 156 10.64 7.98 7.99
N SER A 157 9.37 7.83 7.63
CA SER A 157 8.78 8.36 6.39
C SER A 157 7.26 8.37 6.57
N GLY A 158 6.66 9.55 6.74
CA GLY A 158 5.21 9.70 6.97
C GLY A 158 4.40 9.60 5.68
N LEU A 159 3.93 8.40 5.33
CA LEU A 159 3.39 8.08 4.00
C LEU A 159 1.93 8.47 3.80
N ASN A 160 1.13 8.42 4.87
CA ASN A 160 -0.23 8.94 4.90
C ASN A 160 -0.45 9.73 6.19
N PRO A 161 -0.46 11.08 6.10
CA PRO A 161 -0.76 11.95 7.23
C PRO A 161 -2.23 11.80 7.64
N ALA A 162 -2.46 11.41 8.89
CA ALA A 162 -3.78 11.23 9.48
C ALA A 162 -3.65 10.96 10.99
N THR A 163 -4.80 10.89 11.66
CA THR A 163 -4.94 10.47 13.06
C THR A 163 -5.77 9.19 13.11
N GLY A 164 -5.30 8.20 13.85
CA GLY A 164 -5.98 6.93 14.07
C GLY A 164 -6.00 6.54 15.53
N TYR A 165 -6.99 5.74 15.93
CA TYR A 165 -7.13 5.21 17.28
C TYR A 165 -7.35 3.71 17.23
N GLY A 166 -6.62 2.95 18.04
CA GLY A 166 -6.76 1.50 18.08
C GLY A 166 -5.79 0.79 19.00
N LEU A 167 -5.88 -0.53 19.09
CA LEU A 167 -4.95 -1.37 19.85
C LEU A 167 -3.60 -1.46 19.11
N LEU A 168 -2.51 -1.04 19.73
CA LEU A 168 -1.18 -1.12 19.12
C LEU A 168 -0.66 -2.57 19.21
N ARG A 169 -0.46 -3.22 18.05
CA ARG A 169 -0.01 -4.62 18.00
C ARG A 169 1.14 -4.83 17.03
N VAL A 170 2.17 -5.54 17.49
CA VAL A 170 3.24 -6.07 16.64
C VAL A 170 2.74 -7.31 15.93
N LEU A 171 2.75 -7.29 14.60
CA LEU A 171 2.26 -8.40 13.78
C LEU A 171 3.41 -9.34 13.41
N GLY A 172 3.19 -10.63 13.59
CA GLY A 172 3.98 -11.68 12.97
C GLY A 172 3.64 -11.88 11.48
N PRO A 173 4.41 -12.69 10.74
CA PRO A 173 4.23 -12.89 9.30
C PRO A 173 2.86 -13.44 8.88
N ALA A 174 2.20 -14.21 9.75
CA ALA A 174 0.88 -14.80 9.48
C ALA A 174 -0.28 -13.98 10.07
N ASP A 175 0.03 -12.96 10.87
CA ASP A 175 -0.99 -12.17 11.53
C ASP A 175 -1.67 -11.21 10.54
N ARG A 176 -2.96 -11.00 10.77
CA ARG A 176 -3.74 -9.99 10.05
C ARG A 176 -4.30 -8.99 11.04
N PRO A 177 -4.16 -7.66 10.80
CA PRO A 177 -4.78 -6.68 11.65
C PRO A 177 -6.29 -6.64 11.44
N THR A 178 -7.01 -6.17 12.46
CA THR A 178 -8.41 -5.78 12.37
C THR A 178 -8.53 -4.26 12.23
N PHE A 179 -9.72 -3.78 11.85
CA PHE A 179 -10.00 -2.35 11.69
C PHE A 179 -9.88 -1.51 12.97
N LYS A 180 -9.74 -2.16 14.14
CA LYS A 180 -9.56 -1.53 15.45
C LYS A 180 -8.11 -1.59 15.96
N GLU A 181 -7.18 -2.12 15.17
CA GLU A 181 -5.78 -2.26 15.55
C GLU A 181 -4.91 -1.28 14.79
N VAL A 182 -3.93 -0.68 15.47
CA VAL A 182 -2.79 -0.01 14.85
C VAL A 182 -1.67 -1.05 14.71
N ALA A 183 -1.30 -1.37 13.48
CA ALA A 183 -0.40 -2.48 13.19
C ALA A 183 1.06 -2.04 13.07
N ILE A 184 1.95 -2.66 13.84
CA ILE A 184 3.40 -2.60 13.62
C ILE A 184 3.82 -3.80 12.77
N LEU A 185 4.25 -3.54 11.53
CA LEU A 185 4.59 -4.53 10.53
C LEU A 185 6.11 -4.71 10.45
N ARG A 186 6.60 -5.88 10.87
CA ARG A 186 8.02 -6.25 10.70
C ARG A 186 8.37 -6.51 9.23
N GLN A 187 7.42 -7.11 8.52
CA GLN A 187 7.49 -7.33 7.08
C GLN A 187 6.19 -6.85 6.48
N LEU A 188 6.29 -6.23 5.33
CA LEU A 188 5.13 -5.74 4.61
C LEU A 188 4.34 -6.91 3.99
N PRO A 189 3.01 -6.99 4.22
CA PRO A 189 2.18 -8.00 3.58
C PRO A 189 1.82 -7.57 2.14
N ASN A 190 1.54 -8.57 1.29
CA ASN A 190 1.04 -8.32 -0.07
C ASN A 190 -0.27 -7.53 -0.07
N GLU A 191 -1.15 -7.82 0.89
CA GLU A 191 -2.41 -7.13 1.10
C GLU A 191 -2.55 -6.72 2.57
N LEU A 192 -3.03 -5.50 2.79
CA LEU A 192 -3.33 -5.00 4.13
C LEU A 192 -4.87 -4.97 4.32
N PRO A 193 -5.41 -5.74 5.28
CA PRO A 193 -6.79 -5.59 5.74
C PRO A 193 -7.08 -4.18 6.27
N ALA A 194 -8.35 -3.83 6.45
CA ALA A 194 -8.69 -2.58 7.13
C ALA A 194 -8.06 -2.56 8.54
N THR A 195 -7.44 -1.43 8.89
CA THR A 195 -6.70 -1.20 10.14
C THR A 195 -6.92 0.23 10.62
N ALA A 196 -6.66 0.52 11.89
CA ALA A 196 -6.73 1.87 12.44
C ALA A 196 -5.45 2.70 12.20
N GLY A 197 -4.37 2.06 11.75
CA GLY A 197 -3.10 2.73 11.44
C GLY A 197 -1.98 1.73 11.16
N VAL A 198 -0.92 2.18 10.50
CA VAL A 198 0.19 1.31 10.06
C VAL A 198 1.53 1.95 10.40
N ILE A 199 2.35 1.19 11.12
CA ILE A 199 3.76 1.48 11.36
C ILE A 199 4.55 0.34 10.69
N SER A 200 5.34 0.66 9.68
CA SER A 200 6.21 -0.34 9.02
C SER A 200 7.63 -0.22 9.53
N LEU A 201 8.28 -1.35 9.81
CA LEU A 201 9.72 -1.40 10.11
C LEU A 201 10.60 -1.51 8.85
N GLU A 202 9.96 -1.57 7.68
CA GLU A 202 10.63 -1.63 6.38
C GLU A 202 10.20 -0.44 5.50
N PRO A 203 11.13 0.17 4.74
CA PRO A 203 10.80 1.28 3.87
C PRO A 203 9.72 0.92 2.84
N GLN A 204 8.61 1.65 2.88
CA GLN A 204 7.55 1.59 1.89
C GLN A 204 7.71 2.69 0.84
N THR A 205 7.18 2.44 -0.36
CA THR A 205 7.00 3.52 -1.33
C THR A 205 5.66 4.22 -1.08
N PRO A 206 5.55 5.53 -1.39
CA PRO A 206 4.28 6.28 -1.27
C PRO A 206 3.14 5.69 -2.10
N LEU A 207 3.49 4.98 -3.17
CA LEU A 207 2.55 4.38 -4.12
C LEU A 207 2.35 2.87 -3.86
N SER A 208 2.85 2.35 -2.74
CA SER A 208 2.66 0.96 -2.35
C SER A 208 1.17 0.64 -2.17
N HIS A 209 0.79 -0.63 -2.39
CA HIS A 209 -0.59 -1.08 -2.19
C HIS A 209 -1.08 -0.78 -0.76
N VAL A 210 -0.20 -1.00 0.23
CA VAL A 210 -0.43 -0.68 1.64
C VAL A 210 -0.75 0.81 1.83
N ASN A 211 0.07 1.72 1.28
CA ASN A 211 -0.18 3.15 1.48
C ASN A 211 -1.43 3.65 0.74
N LEU A 212 -1.69 3.16 -0.47
CA LEU A 212 -2.92 3.50 -1.21
C LEU A 212 -4.17 3.06 -0.45
N ARG A 213 -4.10 1.92 0.25
CA ARG A 213 -5.18 1.47 1.14
C ARG A 213 -5.31 2.37 2.37
N ALA A 214 -4.22 2.75 3.02
CA ALA A 214 -4.24 3.67 4.14
C ALA A 214 -4.85 5.04 3.77
N ILE A 215 -4.54 5.56 2.57
CA ILE A 215 -5.15 6.77 2.00
C ILE A 215 -6.66 6.58 1.81
N GLN A 216 -7.07 5.46 1.21
CA GLN A 216 -8.48 5.15 0.98
C GLN A 216 -9.27 5.07 2.29
N ASP A 217 -8.68 4.42 3.30
CA ASP A 217 -9.31 4.24 4.61
C ASP A 217 -9.12 5.48 5.50
N GLY A 218 -8.32 6.47 5.10
CA GLY A 218 -8.07 7.69 5.88
C GLY A 218 -7.45 7.38 7.25
N VAL A 219 -6.41 6.54 7.28
CA VAL A 219 -5.72 6.10 8.51
C VAL A 219 -4.22 6.37 8.44
N PRO A 220 -3.55 6.69 9.56
CA PRO A 220 -2.13 7.03 9.56
C PRO A 220 -1.27 5.87 9.03
N ASN A 221 -0.29 6.20 8.19
CA ASN A 221 0.71 5.24 7.75
C ASN A 221 2.09 5.88 7.72
N ALA A 222 3.06 5.26 8.38
CA ALA A 222 4.46 5.64 8.26
C ALA A 222 5.39 4.43 8.28
N TYR A 223 6.54 4.61 7.64
CA TYR A 223 7.70 3.79 7.94
C TYR A 223 8.45 4.42 9.13
N ILE A 224 8.76 3.60 10.13
CA ILE A 224 9.52 3.99 11.33
C ILE A 224 10.52 2.85 11.58
N GLY A 225 11.77 3.01 11.16
CA GLY A 225 12.76 1.92 11.10
C GLY A 225 13.02 1.28 12.46
N ASN A 226 13.15 2.11 13.50
CA ASN A 226 13.47 1.68 14.86
C ASN A 226 12.25 1.82 15.80
N ALA A 227 11.03 1.61 15.29
CA ALA A 227 9.81 1.85 16.06
C ALA A 227 9.77 1.06 17.38
N LEU A 228 10.35 -0.14 17.40
CA LEU A 228 10.35 -0.98 18.60
C LEU A 228 11.41 -0.60 19.64
N ASP A 229 12.39 0.23 19.25
CA ASP A 229 13.41 0.76 20.15
C ASP A 229 13.01 2.15 20.68
N ASP A 230 12.00 2.78 20.07
CA ASP A 230 11.44 4.07 20.51
C ASP A 230 10.63 3.87 21.81
N PRO A 231 11.07 4.45 22.96
CA PRO A 231 10.41 4.24 24.24
C PRO A 231 8.92 4.61 24.26
N MET A 232 8.51 5.60 23.45
CA MET A 232 7.10 6.02 23.37
C MET A 232 6.23 4.97 22.70
N ILE A 233 6.77 4.26 21.70
CA ILE A 233 6.05 3.19 21.01
C ILE A 233 6.15 1.90 21.85
N ALA A 234 7.35 1.52 22.26
CA ALA A 234 7.62 0.31 23.01
C ALA A 234 6.81 0.24 24.32
N GLY A 235 6.69 1.36 25.02
CA GLY A 235 5.95 1.46 26.29
C GLY A 235 4.44 1.24 26.17
N VAL A 236 3.85 1.45 24.98
CA VAL A 236 2.40 1.36 24.77
C VAL A 236 1.99 0.22 23.82
N VAL A 237 2.92 -0.68 23.46
CA VAL A 237 2.56 -1.93 22.75
C VAL A 237 1.58 -2.72 23.61
N GLY A 238 0.50 -3.21 23.00
CA GLY A 238 -0.58 -3.92 23.69
C GLY A 238 -1.63 -3.03 24.35
N HIS A 239 -1.49 -1.70 24.26
CA HIS A 239 -2.45 -0.73 24.78
C HIS A 239 -3.24 -0.08 23.64
N TYR A 240 -4.37 0.54 24.01
CA TYR A 240 -5.05 1.45 23.09
C TYR A 240 -4.21 2.71 22.91
N VAL A 241 -4.08 3.17 21.68
CA VAL A 241 -3.27 4.32 21.33
C VAL A 241 -4.01 5.29 20.42
N ARG A 242 -3.63 6.56 20.53
CA ARG A 242 -3.76 7.57 19.48
C ARG A 242 -2.46 7.57 18.69
N TYR A 243 -2.56 7.39 17.37
CA TYR A 243 -1.43 7.44 16.45
C TYR A 243 -1.64 8.56 15.44
N GLU A 244 -0.67 9.47 15.34
CA GLU A 244 -0.66 10.59 14.42
C GLU A 244 0.61 10.57 13.56
N VAL A 245 0.43 10.85 12.26
CA VAL A 245 1.51 11.00 11.30
C VAL A 245 1.41 12.39 10.70
N ALA A 246 2.51 13.13 10.78
CA ALA A 246 2.65 14.48 10.24
C ALA A 246 2.60 14.49 8.71
N GLU A 247 2.26 15.66 8.17
CA GLU A 247 2.27 15.91 6.73
C GLU A 247 3.70 15.93 6.16
N ASN A 248 4.66 16.38 6.95
CA ASN A 248 6.07 16.43 6.58
C ASN A 248 6.97 16.10 7.78
N ARG A 249 8.28 16.01 7.55
CA ARG A 249 9.27 15.65 8.58
C ARG A 249 9.68 16.82 9.48
N GLU A 250 9.13 18.00 9.29
CA GLU A 250 9.50 19.21 10.04
C GLU A 250 8.42 19.58 11.06
N GLU A 251 7.20 19.10 10.84
CA GLU A 251 6.08 19.24 11.76
C GLU A 251 6.39 18.56 13.10
N ARG A 252 6.09 19.30 14.17
CA ARG A 252 6.33 18.92 15.55
C ARG A 252 5.01 18.75 16.26
N PHE A 253 4.85 17.60 16.90
CA PHE A 253 3.80 17.36 17.87
C PHE A 253 4.33 17.73 19.25
N SER A 254 3.54 18.49 20.01
CA SER A 254 3.78 18.68 21.43
C SER A 254 2.92 17.71 22.21
N TRP A 255 3.53 17.00 23.16
CA TRP A 255 2.83 16.08 24.04
C TRP A 255 3.36 16.21 25.46
N THR A 256 2.44 16.23 26.43
CA THR A 256 2.79 16.20 27.84
C THR A 256 2.77 14.77 28.33
N ASN A 257 3.90 14.30 28.85
CA ASN A 257 3.99 13.00 29.47
C ASN A 257 3.08 12.97 30.72
N PRO A 258 2.05 12.09 30.77
CA PRO A 258 1.09 12.08 31.85
C PRO A 258 1.69 11.63 33.19
N GLU A 259 2.81 10.88 33.16
CA GLU A 259 3.50 10.41 34.36
C GLU A 259 4.43 11.48 34.95
N THR A 260 5.15 12.21 34.09
CA THR A 260 6.19 13.17 34.53
C THR A 260 5.76 14.63 34.46
N GLY A 261 4.68 14.94 33.73
CA GLY A 261 4.21 16.30 33.46
C GLY A 261 5.11 17.11 32.51
N VAL A 262 6.16 16.48 31.94
CA VAL A 262 7.11 17.15 31.04
C VAL A 262 6.52 17.25 29.64
N VAL A 263 6.66 18.42 29.03
CA VAL A 263 6.33 18.63 27.61
C VAL A 263 7.48 18.12 26.76
N GLU A 264 7.20 17.15 25.90
CA GLU A 264 8.11 16.62 24.91
C GLU A 264 7.68 17.04 23.50
N GLU A 265 8.65 17.29 22.62
CA GLU A 265 8.40 17.50 21.20
C GLU A 265 8.75 16.26 20.40
N ARG A 266 7.88 15.87 19.48
CA ARG A 266 8.08 14.74 18.56
C ARG A 266 8.02 15.25 17.14
N VAL A 267 8.98 14.85 16.32
CA VAL A 267 9.05 15.24 14.91
C VAL A 267 8.44 14.13 14.06
N GLY A 268 7.48 14.47 13.21
CA GLY A 268 6.95 13.56 12.20
C GLY A 268 5.84 12.59 12.65
N TYR A 269 5.83 12.11 13.90
CA TYR A 269 4.75 11.27 14.42
C TYR A 269 4.55 11.39 15.92
N LEU A 270 3.37 10.98 16.40
CA LEU A 270 3.04 10.86 17.82
C LEU A 270 2.28 9.56 18.07
N VAL A 271 2.70 8.77 19.06
CA VAL A 271 1.99 7.56 19.52
C VAL A 271 1.80 7.68 21.02
N THR A 272 0.57 7.83 21.49
CA THR A 272 0.28 8.01 22.92
C THR A 272 -0.81 7.07 23.34
N GLU A 273 -0.80 6.63 24.60
CA GLU A 273 -1.91 5.85 25.14
C GLU A 273 -3.24 6.61 24.99
N ALA A 274 -4.30 5.86 24.73
CA ALA A 274 -5.66 6.35 24.61
C ALA A 274 -6.60 5.49 25.43
N THR A 275 -7.67 6.09 25.93
CA THR A 275 -8.73 5.40 26.65
C THR A 275 -9.64 4.64 25.68
N ALA A 276 -10.31 3.60 26.17
CA ALA A 276 -11.32 2.89 25.39
C ALA A 276 -12.47 3.82 24.92
N ALA A 277 -12.77 4.88 25.69
CA ALA A 277 -13.78 5.87 25.34
C ALA A 277 -13.35 6.73 24.13
N GLU A 278 -12.08 7.17 24.08
CA GLU A 278 -11.55 7.92 22.94
C GLU A 278 -11.51 7.06 21.67
N VAL A 279 -11.09 5.80 21.79
CA VAL A 279 -11.12 4.84 20.67
C VAL A 279 -12.56 4.65 20.17
N ALA A 280 -13.52 4.45 21.08
CA ALA A 280 -14.92 4.30 20.72
C ALA A 280 -15.49 5.57 20.04
N ALA A 281 -15.16 6.76 20.56
CA ALA A 281 -15.59 8.03 20.00
C ALA A 281 -15.02 8.24 18.58
N HIS A 282 -13.73 7.97 18.37
CA HIS A 282 -13.11 8.06 17.04
C HIS A 282 -13.79 7.13 16.02
N HIS A 283 -14.05 5.88 16.39
CA HIS A 283 -14.76 4.95 15.49
C HIS A 283 -16.22 5.34 15.26
N ALA A 284 -16.91 5.88 16.27
CA ALA A 284 -18.28 6.36 16.14
C ALA A 284 -18.38 7.54 15.16
N ALA A 285 -17.44 8.50 15.23
CA ALA A 285 -17.39 9.67 14.35
C ALA A 285 -17.15 9.33 12.86
N ARG A 286 -16.64 8.12 12.58
CA ARG A 286 -16.42 7.62 11.20
C ARG A 286 -17.63 6.89 10.62
N ARG A 287 -18.66 6.63 11.42
CA ARG A 287 -19.90 6.02 10.92
C ARG A 287 -20.66 7.03 10.04
N PRO A 288 -21.43 6.57 9.04
CA PRO A 288 -22.36 7.43 8.33
C PRO A 288 -23.28 8.18 9.33
N GLU A 289 -23.50 9.47 9.09
CA GLU A 289 -24.40 10.29 9.93
C GLU A 289 -25.85 9.84 9.80
N GLU A 290 -26.22 9.38 8.60
CA GLU A 290 -27.53 8.81 8.31
C GLU A 290 -27.49 7.30 8.50
N GLU A 291 -28.47 6.79 9.23
CA GLU A 291 -28.69 5.35 9.33
C GLU A 291 -28.97 4.78 7.94
N GLN A 292 -28.17 3.80 7.53
CA GLN A 292 -28.35 3.11 6.27
C GLN A 292 -29.05 1.79 6.52
N THR A 293 -30.31 1.70 6.14
CA THR A 293 -31.01 0.42 6.05
C THR A 293 -30.91 -0.07 4.61
N PRO A 294 -30.15 -1.13 4.30
CA PRO A 294 -30.20 -1.70 2.97
C PRO A 294 -31.64 -2.13 2.69
N PRO A 295 -32.18 -1.84 1.49
CA PRO A 295 -33.47 -2.35 1.09
C PRO A 295 -33.52 -3.87 1.28
N ARG A 296 -34.63 -4.35 1.82
CA ARG A 296 -34.84 -5.77 2.10
C ARG A 296 -36.24 -6.16 1.67
N ASP A 297 -36.33 -6.69 0.46
CA ASP A 297 -37.53 -7.28 -0.08
C ASP A 297 -37.61 -8.76 0.32
N LEU A 298 -38.67 -9.11 1.05
CA LEU A 298 -38.97 -10.47 1.50
C LEU A 298 -40.16 -11.09 0.74
N THR A 299 -40.66 -10.41 -0.31
CA THR A 299 -41.79 -10.89 -1.09
C THR A 299 -41.40 -11.98 -2.09
N GLU A 300 -40.12 -12.02 -2.48
CA GLU A 300 -39.53 -13.09 -3.26
C GLU A 300 -39.36 -14.36 -2.40
N THR A 301 -40.08 -15.42 -2.75
CA THR A 301 -40.14 -16.67 -1.96
C THR A 301 -39.65 -17.89 -2.74
N THR A 302 -39.10 -17.68 -3.93
CA THR A 302 -38.54 -18.73 -4.79
C THR A 302 -37.12 -18.36 -5.22
N TYR A 303 -36.33 -19.37 -5.55
CA TYR A 303 -35.02 -19.12 -6.16
C TYR A 303 -35.19 -18.44 -7.52
N LYS A 304 -34.16 -17.71 -7.96
CA LYS A 304 -34.10 -17.08 -9.28
C LYS A 304 -32.80 -17.46 -9.98
N ASP A 305 -32.90 -17.93 -11.22
CA ASP A 305 -31.74 -18.27 -12.02
C ASP A 305 -30.93 -17.00 -12.35
N LEU A 306 -29.61 -17.13 -12.44
CA LEU A 306 -28.73 -15.99 -12.74
C LEU A 306 -29.02 -15.38 -14.12
N ASP A 307 -29.58 -16.15 -15.06
CA ASP A 307 -30.00 -15.67 -16.39
C ASP A 307 -31.22 -14.74 -16.34
N ASP A 308 -32.09 -14.92 -15.35
CA ASP A 308 -33.33 -14.16 -15.24
C ASP A 308 -33.21 -12.97 -14.28
N MET A 309 -32.07 -12.83 -13.61
CA MET A 309 -31.83 -11.84 -12.57
C MET A 309 -31.12 -10.59 -13.12
N ALA A 310 -31.52 -9.43 -12.64
CA ALA A 310 -30.93 -8.13 -12.95
C ALA A 310 -30.37 -7.46 -11.69
N PHE A 311 -29.62 -6.36 -11.86
CA PHE A 311 -29.11 -5.61 -10.71
C PHE A 311 -30.22 -5.10 -9.78
N ALA A 312 -31.41 -4.79 -10.33
CA ALA A 312 -32.56 -4.34 -9.58
C ALA A 312 -33.11 -5.39 -8.57
N ASP A 313 -32.78 -6.67 -8.76
CA ASP A 313 -33.16 -7.73 -7.82
C ASP A 313 -32.26 -7.76 -6.56
N SER A 314 -31.28 -6.84 -6.44
CA SER A 314 -30.36 -6.78 -5.31
C SER A 314 -31.04 -6.66 -3.95
N ASP A 315 -32.24 -6.10 -3.93
CA ASP A 315 -33.01 -5.84 -2.71
C ASP A 315 -33.65 -7.11 -2.16
N ALA A 316 -33.81 -8.15 -2.98
CA ALA A 316 -34.31 -9.47 -2.59
C ALA A 316 -33.21 -10.54 -2.52
N PHE A 317 -32.17 -10.46 -3.35
CA PHE A 317 -31.15 -11.53 -3.50
C PHE A 317 -29.72 -11.10 -3.12
N GLY A 318 -29.53 -9.81 -2.81
CA GLY A 318 -28.25 -9.23 -2.44
C GLY A 318 -27.37 -8.84 -3.63
N VAL A 319 -26.58 -7.78 -3.42
CA VAL A 319 -25.74 -7.16 -4.45
C VAL A 319 -24.69 -8.10 -5.06
N LYS A 320 -24.24 -9.13 -4.35
CA LYS A 320 -23.26 -10.09 -4.90
C LYS A 320 -23.87 -10.93 -6.02
N ALA A 321 -25.02 -11.53 -5.76
CA ALA A 321 -25.73 -12.35 -6.73
C ALA A 321 -26.16 -11.50 -7.92
N ALA A 322 -26.78 -10.34 -7.65
CA ALA A 322 -27.22 -9.38 -8.66
C ALA A 322 -26.08 -8.89 -9.58
N ASN A 323 -24.88 -8.63 -9.03
CA ASN A 323 -23.70 -8.28 -9.84
C ASN A 323 -23.21 -9.45 -10.70
N VAL A 324 -23.22 -10.70 -10.19
CA VAL A 324 -22.85 -11.87 -10.98
C VAL A 324 -23.80 -12.08 -12.16
N ALA A 325 -25.10 -11.92 -11.94
CA ALA A 325 -26.09 -11.97 -13.03
C ALA A 325 -25.87 -10.84 -14.04
N THR A 326 -25.66 -9.60 -13.58
CA THR A 326 -25.39 -8.44 -14.46
C THR A 326 -24.17 -8.67 -15.36
N MET A 327 -23.13 -9.38 -14.89
CA MET A 327 -21.95 -9.70 -15.71
C MET A 327 -22.26 -10.62 -16.89
N ARG A 328 -23.39 -11.36 -16.89
CA ARG A 328 -23.81 -12.20 -18.03
C ARG A 328 -24.12 -11.37 -19.27
N ASP A 329 -24.54 -10.12 -19.10
CA ASP A 329 -24.87 -9.21 -20.19
C ASP A 329 -23.65 -8.53 -20.83
N PHE A 330 -22.44 -8.74 -20.29
CA PHE A 330 -21.22 -8.04 -20.74
C PHE A 330 -20.59 -8.66 -22.00
N GLY A 331 -21.18 -9.73 -22.55
CA GLY A 331 -20.68 -10.38 -23.77
C GLY A 331 -19.39 -11.16 -23.56
N PHE A 332 -19.13 -11.64 -22.34
CA PHE A 332 -17.99 -12.52 -22.09
C PHE A 332 -18.14 -13.87 -22.81
N ALA A 333 -17.02 -14.52 -23.10
CA ALA A 333 -17.02 -15.85 -23.71
C ALA A 333 -17.82 -16.84 -22.85
N ALA A 334 -18.51 -17.78 -23.50
CA ALA A 334 -19.30 -18.81 -22.82
C ALA A 334 -18.47 -19.54 -21.74
N GLY A 335 -19.04 -19.71 -20.56
CA GLY A 335 -18.37 -20.31 -19.39
C GLY A 335 -17.52 -19.35 -18.55
N THR A 336 -17.40 -18.07 -18.91
CA THR A 336 -16.67 -17.07 -18.10
C THR A 336 -17.42 -16.73 -16.80
N VAL A 337 -18.74 -16.56 -16.90
CA VAL A 337 -19.62 -16.32 -15.75
C VAL A 337 -20.24 -17.67 -15.36
N PRO A 338 -20.17 -18.10 -14.10
CA PRO A 338 -20.66 -19.41 -13.67
C PRO A 338 -22.19 -19.50 -13.76
N ASP A 339 -22.70 -20.69 -14.04
CA ASP A 339 -24.11 -21.07 -13.91
C ASP A 339 -24.56 -21.14 -12.45
N GLY A 340 -25.86 -20.94 -12.23
CA GLY A 340 -26.47 -21.06 -10.92
C GLY A 340 -27.73 -20.23 -10.75
N TYR A 341 -28.16 -20.15 -9.49
CA TYR A 341 -29.32 -19.41 -9.03
C TYR A 341 -29.01 -18.73 -7.69
N ALA A 342 -29.85 -17.77 -7.33
CA ALA A 342 -29.82 -17.10 -6.04
C ALA A 342 -31.04 -17.48 -5.19
N LEU A 343 -30.85 -17.62 -3.88
CA LEU A 343 -31.95 -17.73 -2.91
C LEU A 343 -32.26 -16.34 -2.36
N PRO A 344 -33.53 -15.94 -2.26
CA PRO A 344 -33.90 -14.64 -1.73
C PRO A 344 -33.70 -14.56 -0.21
N PHE A 345 -33.63 -13.34 0.30
CA PHE A 345 -33.54 -13.04 1.73
C PHE A 345 -34.66 -13.66 2.57
N TYR A 346 -35.81 -13.98 1.97
CA TYR A 346 -36.91 -14.67 2.63
C TYR A 346 -36.49 -15.96 3.36
N PHE A 347 -35.47 -16.66 2.88
CA PHE A 347 -35.01 -17.93 3.47
C PHE A 347 -33.97 -17.79 4.60
N TYR A 348 -33.61 -16.57 5.00
CA TYR A 348 -32.57 -16.26 5.99
C TYR A 348 -33.11 -15.45 7.18
#